data_AF-A0A8C1WFL5-F1
#
_entry.id   AF-A0A8C1WFL5-F1
#
_cell.length_a   1.000
_cell.length_b   1.000
_cell.length_c   1.000
_cell.angle_alpha   90.00
_cell.angle_beta   90.00
_cell.angle_gamma   90.00
#
_symmetry.space_group_name_H-M   'P 1'
#
loop_
_entity.id
_entity.type
_entity.pdbx_description
1 polymer ?
#
loop_
_entity_poly.entity_id
_entity_poly.type
_entity_poly.pdbx_seq_one_letter_code
_entity_poly.pdbx_strand_id
1 'polypeptide(L)'
;HDQSPTGAHVEWCKQLIAATMSSQISGPISSEMVSREYKDCDVEVKGFLLDSDPQQTASSSALRAGNKQAQMEEAPRVPGETIKAIVKDVMYICPFSGVARGTLTITDYKLFFKSLLRDPPFVLDVNLGAISRLESVAVQSHGENTQGLEIVCKDLRNPRFAYRKEGQSNLEVFEILSKYAFPLFHNLPLFAFKYRETFPEDGWKIYDPVAEYKRQGLPNESWIISKVNSSYEVCETYPALLVLPSNVTEDELKRVAAFRAKRRFPHRLGQTAKSGQICCVFQALSWSLCFWNMAKDGGYENESFYINVELNFLEIPNIHVMRESLRKLKEVVYPAIDQQRWFSSVDSTHWLEYIRLLLAGAVRIADRLESGKTSVVVHCSDGWDRTAQLTSLAMLMLDAHYRSLRGFQVLLEKEWLSFGHRFASRVGHGDGNHANSERSPLFVQFIDCVWQMTRQFPSAFEFNELFLITVLDHLYSCLFGTFLYNSEQERVSKEVYSKTVSLWSYVNSQLEEFTNPLYVNYEHNVLYPVASLRHLELWVSYYVRWNPRMRPQVPVHQSLKELLVLKSELQKRVDELKRDAASSHSLSSSSEHEGMPMQTTV
;
A
#
# COMPACT_ATOMS: atom_id res chain seq x y z
N HIS A 1 15.26 -32.51 35.03
CA HIS A 1 13.82 -32.54 34.70
C HIS A 1 13.65 -31.99 33.31
N ASP A 2 13.57 -32.87 32.31
CA ASP A 2 13.43 -32.45 30.91
C ASP A 2 12.00 -31.96 30.66
N GLN A 3 11.84 -30.68 30.35
CA GLN A 3 10.62 -30.16 29.76
C GLN A 3 10.77 -30.22 28.23
N SER A 4 9.87 -30.94 27.57
CA SER A 4 9.87 -31.05 26.11
C SER A 4 9.60 -29.70 25.43
N PRO A 5 9.98 -29.50 24.16
CA PRO A 5 9.70 -28.27 23.42
C PRO A 5 8.22 -27.86 23.45
N THR A 6 7.31 -28.85 23.41
CA THR A 6 5.87 -28.65 23.53
C THR A 6 5.47 -28.06 24.89
N GLY A 7 6.07 -28.54 25.99
CA GLY A 7 5.83 -27.98 27.33
C GLY A 7 6.29 -26.53 27.44
N ALA A 8 7.46 -26.21 26.88
CA ALA A 8 8.01 -24.86 26.89
C ALA A 8 7.17 -23.88 26.02
N HIS A 9 6.61 -24.35 24.90
CA HIS A 9 5.73 -23.54 24.06
C HIS A 9 4.34 -23.32 24.68
N VAL A 10 3.77 -24.33 25.33
CA VAL A 10 2.53 -24.18 26.12
C VAL A 10 2.76 -23.19 27.27
N GLU A 11 3.89 -23.29 27.99
CA GLU A 11 4.21 -22.35 29.07
C GLU A 11 4.49 -20.94 28.54
N TRP A 12 5.13 -20.79 27.38
CA TRP A 12 5.22 -19.49 26.70
C TRP A 12 3.87 -18.91 26.33
N CYS A 13 2.96 -19.72 25.78
CA CYS A 13 1.62 -19.23 25.45
C CYS A 13 0.89 -18.80 26.73
N LYS A 14 1.04 -19.54 27.85
CA LYS A 14 0.57 -19.08 29.16
C LYS A 14 1.27 -17.81 29.64
N GLN A 15 2.58 -17.64 29.45
CA GLN A 15 3.32 -16.43 29.84
C GLN A 15 2.94 -15.21 28.98
N LEU A 16 2.73 -15.40 27.68
CA LEU A 16 2.21 -14.40 26.75
C LEU A 16 0.80 -13.99 27.17
N ILE A 17 -0.08 -14.96 27.45
CA ILE A 17 -1.44 -14.72 27.96
C ILE A 17 -1.38 -14.03 29.34
N ALA A 18 -0.51 -14.49 30.25
CA ALA A 18 -0.37 -13.94 31.59
C ALA A 18 0.22 -12.52 31.61
N ALA A 19 1.18 -12.21 30.73
CA ALA A 19 1.70 -10.85 30.57
C ALA A 19 0.67 -9.94 29.88
N THR A 20 -0.12 -10.48 28.96
CA THR A 20 -1.29 -9.79 28.43
C THR A 20 -2.29 -9.46 29.55
N MET A 21 -2.51 -10.39 30.48
CA MET A 21 -3.39 -10.23 31.64
C MET A 21 -2.79 -9.37 32.78
N SER A 22 -1.47 -9.31 32.95
CA SER A 22 -0.85 -8.62 34.10
C SER A 22 -0.78 -7.10 33.94
N SER A 23 -1.03 -6.58 32.73
CA SER A 23 -0.97 -5.14 32.37
C SER A 23 -2.11 -4.29 32.97
N GLN A 24 -2.70 -4.76 34.07
CA GLN A 24 -4.00 -4.36 34.60
C GLN A 24 -3.93 -3.77 36.02
N ILE A 25 -2.72 -3.54 36.58
CA ILE A 25 -2.54 -3.07 37.97
C ILE A 25 -1.65 -1.82 38.07
N SER A 26 -1.94 -0.81 37.24
CA SER A 26 -1.48 0.57 37.48
C SER A 26 -2.66 1.54 37.39
N GLY A 27 -2.83 2.34 38.44
CA GLY A 27 -3.96 3.27 38.61
C GLY A 27 -3.84 4.54 37.75
N PRO A 28 -4.82 5.47 37.84
CA PRO A 28 -4.87 6.65 36.99
C PRO A 28 -3.68 7.59 37.28
N ILE A 29 -2.85 7.83 36.26
CA ILE A 29 -1.79 8.83 36.32
C ILE A 29 -2.40 10.22 36.12
N SER A 30 -2.05 11.14 37.02
CA SER A 30 -2.55 12.52 37.05
C SER A 30 -2.11 13.34 35.83
N SER A 31 -3.02 14.21 35.36
CA SER A 31 -2.68 15.26 34.39
C SER A 31 -1.91 16.38 35.08
N GLU A 32 -0.67 16.63 34.65
CA GLU A 32 -0.04 17.96 34.68
C GLU A 32 1.25 18.00 33.84
N MET A 33 1.68 19.22 33.47
CA MET A 33 2.91 19.55 32.71
C MET A 33 2.95 19.14 31.22
N VAL A 34 2.17 19.83 30.39
CA VAL A 34 2.57 20.18 29.02
C VAL A 34 2.65 21.70 28.92
N SER A 35 3.86 22.25 28.73
CA SER A 35 4.04 23.68 28.48
C SER A 35 5.34 24.01 27.75
N ARG A 36 5.21 24.56 26.53
CA ARG A 36 6.23 25.21 25.70
C ARG A 36 7.30 24.26 25.12
N GLU A 37 7.81 24.46 23.91
CA GLU A 37 7.83 25.65 23.06
C GLU A 37 7.82 25.24 21.56
N TYR A 38 6.95 25.85 20.74
CA TYR A 38 7.09 25.86 19.27
C TYR A 38 7.58 27.26 18.88
N LYS A 39 8.57 27.34 17.98
CA LYS A 39 9.00 28.60 17.36
C LYS A 39 8.57 28.62 15.90
N ASP A 40 7.91 29.71 15.52
CA ASP A 40 7.60 30.03 14.14
C ASP A 40 8.87 30.22 13.31
N CYS A 41 8.79 29.82 12.05
CA CYS A 41 9.69 30.26 10.98
C CYS A 41 8.82 30.83 9.86
N ASP A 42 8.61 32.15 9.88
CA ASP A 42 8.03 32.88 8.75
C ASP A 42 8.88 32.69 7.49
N VAL A 43 8.22 32.49 6.35
CA VAL A 43 8.86 32.57 5.02
C VAL A 43 8.08 33.55 4.15
N GLU A 44 8.71 34.68 3.86
CA GLU A 44 8.14 35.75 3.03
C GLU A 44 7.84 35.27 1.60
N VAL A 45 6.60 35.46 1.15
CA VAL A 45 6.22 35.26 -0.25
C VAL A 45 6.54 36.53 -1.05
N LYS A 46 7.64 36.51 -1.81
CA LYS A 46 7.92 37.54 -2.83
C LYS A 46 7.24 37.17 -4.15
N GLY A 47 6.15 37.87 -4.46
CA GLY A 47 5.47 37.77 -5.74
C GLY A 47 6.31 38.35 -6.88
N PHE A 48 6.30 37.68 -8.04
CA PHE A 48 6.78 38.22 -9.30
C PHE A 48 5.60 38.48 -10.23
N LEU A 49 5.44 39.74 -10.62
CA LEU A 49 4.48 40.18 -11.63
C LEU A 49 4.92 39.68 -13.01
N LEU A 50 3.96 39.16 -13.78
CA LEU A 50 4.11 38.99 -15.22
C LEU A 50 3.84 40.34 -15.88
N ASP A 51 4.71 40.74 -16.79
CA ASP A 51 4.44 41.82 -17.74
C ASP A 51 4.75 41.33 -19.16
N SER A 52 4.02 41.85 -20.14
CA SER A 52 3.95 41.28 -21.48
C SER A 52 3.77 42.35 -22.55
N ASP A 53 4.65 42.39 -23.55
CA ASP A 53 4.27 42.86 -24.88
C ASP A 53 5.20 42.30 -25.98
N PRO A 54 4.74 42.20 -27.25
CA PRO A 54 5.44 41.47 -28.31
C PRO A 54 6.07 42.36 -29.39
N GLN A 55 7.09 41.86 -30.10
CA GLN A 55 7.17 41.88 -31.58
C GLN A 55 8.49 41.27 -32.13
N GLN A 56 8.46 40.86 -33.40
CA GLN A 56 9.59 40.40 -34.25
C GLN A 56 10.27 39.06 -33.84
N THR A 57 10.70 38.15 -34.73
CA THR A 57 10.78 38.12 -36.21
C THR A 57 10.31 36.77 -36.79
N ALA A 58 9.66 36.79 -37.96
CA ALA A 58 9.23 35.59 -38.69
C ALA A 58 10.36 34.93 -39.49
N SER A 59 11.26 34.20 -38.80
CA SER A 59 12.26 33.32 -39.43
C SER A 59 12.69 32.13 -38.56
N SER A 60 12.51 32.20 -37.24
CA SER A 60 12.84 31.10 -36.31
C SER A 60 11.76 30.02 -36.19
N SER A 61 10.62 30.15 -36.87
CA SER A 61 9.44 29.30 -36.65
C SER A 61 9.66 27.86 -37.12
N ALA A 62 10.32 27.64 -38.27
CA ALA A 62 10.60 26.30 -38.79
C ALA A 62 11.59 25.51 -37.90
N LEU A 63 12.64 26.15 -37.41
CA LEU A 63 13.62 25.53 -36.50
C LEU A 63 13.04 25.30 -35.10
N ARG A 64 12.23 26.22 -34.57
CA ARG A 64 11.48 26.00 -33.32
C ARG A 64 10.38 24.95 -33.48
N ALA A 65 9.75 24.83 -34.63
CA ALA A 65 8.78 23.77 -34.93
C ALA A 65 9.49 22.40 -34.99
N GLY A 66 10.61 22.29 -35.69
CA GLY A 66 11.43 21.07 -35.72
C GLY A 66 11.87 20.62 -34.32
N ASN A 67 12.40 21.54 -33.51
CA ASN A 67 12.79 21.22 -32.12
C ASN A 67 11.59 20.92 -31.20
N LYS A 68 10.45 21.61 -31.36
CA LYS A 68 9.21 21.27 -30.62
C LYS A 68 8.68 19.90 -31.03
N GLN A 69 8.71 19.55 -32.31
CA GLN A 69 8.24 18.27 -32.81
C GLN A 69 9.14 17.13 -32.34
N ALA A 70 10.47 17.34 -32.32
CA ALA A 70 11.43 16.41 -31.72
C ALA A 70 11.22 16.25 -30.19
N GLN A 71 11.06 17.34 -29.45
CA GLN A 71 10.73 17.29 -28.01
C GLN A 71 9.33 16.66 -27.75
N MET A 72 8.40 16.78 -28.69
CA MET A 72 7.08 16.14 -28.60
C MET A 72 7.11 14.64 -28.93
N GLU A 73 8.15 14.12 -29.60
CA GLU A 73 8.31 12.68 -29.86
C GLU A 73 9.07 11.95 -28.74
N GLU A 74 9.93 12.63 -27.98
CA GLU A 74 10.73 11.99 -26.93
C GLU A 74 9.89 11.50 -25.74
N ALA A 75 10.19 10.30 -25.25
CA ALA A 75 9.55 9.76 -24.05
C ALA A 75 9.96 10.60 -22.82
N PRO A 76 9.02 11.05 -21.95
CA PRO A 76 9.37 11.69 -20.69
C PRO A 76 10.18 10.73 -19.82
N ARG A 77 11.32 11.19 -19.27
CA ARG A 77 12.29 10.38 -18.52
C ARG A 77 12.43 10.85 -17.09
N VAL A 78 12.53 9.89 -16.15
CA VAL A 78 12.88 10.18 -14.75
C VAL A 78 14.41 10.23 -14.54
N PRO A 79 14.92 10.89 -13.48
CA PRO A 79 16.36 10.96 -13.22
C PRO A 79 17.03 9.58 -13.10
N GLY A 80 17.98 9.30 -13.99
CA GLY A 80 18.67 8.00 -14.12
C GLY A 80 18.11 7.09 -15.22
N GLU A 81 16.99 7.44 -15.84
CA GLU A 81 16.37 6.67 -16.93
C GLU A 81 17.10 6.88 -18.27
N THR A 82 17.41 5.78 -18.95
CA THR A 82 18.20 5.80 -20.19
C THR A 82 17.52 4.99 -21.31
N ILE A 83 17.43 5.58 -22.50
CA ILE A 83 16.84 4.94 -23.68
C ILE A 83 17.72 3.76 -24.12
N LYS A 84 17.08 2.64 -24.47
CA LYS A 84 17.69 1.37 -24.90
C LYS A 84 17.34 1.01 -26.33
N ALA A 85 16.13 1.37 -26.78
CA ALA A 85 15.72 1.28 -28.18
C ALA A 85 14.69 2.36 -28.51
N ILE A 86 14.70 2.80 -29.77
CA ILE A 86 13.61 3.57 -30.39
C ILE A 86 13.26 2.85 -31.69
N VAL A 87 12.01 2.43 -31.82
CA VAL A 87 11.49 1.70 -32.98
C VAL A 87 10.36 2.53 -33.56
N LYS A 88 10.54 3.00 -34.80
CA LYS A 88 9.50 3.73 -35.53
C LYS A 88 8.55 2.73 -36.22
N ASP A 89 7.40 3.23 -36.67
CA ASP A 89 6.43 2.46 -37.45
C ASP A 89 5.88 1.19 -36.76
N VAL A 90 5.87 1.18 -35.42
CA VAL A 90 5.23 0.13 -34.63
C VAL A 90 3.73 0.34 -34.64
N MET A 91 2.99 -0.74 -34.85
CA MET A 91 1.52 -0.78 -34.75
C MET A 91 1.12 -1.30 -33.37
N TYR A 92 0.55 -0.44 -32.52
CA TYR A 92 -0.15 -0.86 -31.32
C TYR A 92 -1.57 -1.30 -31.67
N ILE A 93 -1.96 -2.49 -31.22
CA ILE A 93 -3.28 -3.08 -31.45
C ILE A 93 -4.13 -2.82 -30.19
N CYS A 94 -4.81 -1.68 -30.15
CA CYS A 94 -5.66 -1.31 -29.01
C CYS A 94 -6.97 -2.14 -29.04
N PRO A 95 -7.29 -2.92 -28.00
CA PRO A 95 -8.54 -3.68 -27.97
C PRO A 95 -9.80 -2.79 -27.95
N PHE A 96 -9.67 -1.53 -27.52
CA PHE A 96 -10.80 -0.60 -27.37
C PHE A 96 -10.98 0.35 -28.55
N SER A 97 -9.93 0.61 -29.33
CA SER A 97 -9.92 1.67 -30.34
C SER A 97 -9.18 1.32 -31.63
N GLY A 98 -8.93 0.03 -31.87
CA GLY A 98 -8.29 -0.47 -33.08
C GLY A 98 -6.79 -0.16 -33.16
N VAL A 99 -6.23 -0.25 -34.36
CA VAL A 99 -4.80 -0.08 -34.59
C VAL A 99 -4.39 1.40 -34.51
N ALA A 100 -3.22 1.66 -33.92
CA ALA A 100 -2.54 2.95 -33.96
C ALA A 100 -1.07 2.72 -34.35
N ARG A 101 -0.58 3.43 -35.37
CA ARG A 101 0.84 3.41 -35.79
C ARG A 101 1.59 4.56 -35.11
N GLY A 102 2.79 4.30 -34.62
CA GLY A 102 3.57 5.29 -33.86
C GLY A 102 4.99 4.84 -33.56
N THR A 103 5.62 5.54 -32.63
CA THR A 103 6.98 5.28 -32.17
C THR A 103 6.94 4.56 -30.82
N LEU A 104 7.73 3.49 -30.70
CA LEU A 104 7.95 2.73 -29.48
C LEU A 104 9.35 3.04 -28.92
N THR A 105 9.41 3.57 -27.71
CA THR A 105 10.65 3.80 -26.96
C THR A 105 10.72 2.80 -25.81
N ILE A 106 11.85 2.11 -25.68
CA ILE A 106 12.14 1.24 -24.54
C ILE A 106 13.31 1.87 -23.78
N THR A 107 13.14 2.07 -22.48
CA THR A 107 14.20 2.52 -21.55
C THR A 107 14.61 1.36 -20.63
N ASP A 108 15.43 1.61 -19.62
CA ASP A 108 15.66 0.66 -18.53
C ASP A 108 14.66 0.78 -17.35
N TYR A 109 13.56 1.52 -17.53
CA TYR A 109 12.46 1.64 -16.57
C TYR A 109 11.09 1.32 -17.17
N LYS A 110 10.79 1.79 -18.40
CA LYS A 110 9.47 1.66 -19.02
C LYS A 110 9.52 1.41 -20.53
N LEU A 111 8.38 0.97 -21.05
CA LEU A 111 8.05 0.95 -22.46
C LEU A 111 7.01 2.06 -22.69
N PHE A 112 7.34 2.97 -23.61
CA PHE A 112 6.54 4.15 -23.93
C PHE A 112 6.20 4.12 -25.43
N PHE A 113 4.91 4.07 -25.77
CA PHE A 113 4.43 4.16 -27.14
C PHE A 113 3.66 5.46 -27.35
N LYS A 114 3.97 6.17 -28.44
CA LYS A 114 3.28 7.42 -28.82
C LYS A 114 2.88 7.41 -30.29
N SER A 115 1.62 7.74 -30.56
CA SER A 115 1.09 7.95 -31.91
C SER A 115 0.55 9.37 -32.03
N LEU A 116 1.13 10.14 -32.95
CA LEU A 116 0.69 11.49 -33.32
C LEU A 116 -0.45 11.48 -34.35
N LEU A 117 -0.94 10.30 -34.76
CA LEU A 117 -2.01 10.14 -35.76
C LEU A 117 -3.43 10.33 -35.18
N ARG A 118 -3.54 10.79 -33.93
CA ARG A 118 -4.78 11.08 -33.22
C ARG A 118 -4.63 12.38 -32.46
N ASP A 119 -5.74 13.07 -32.26
CA ASP A 119 -5.83 14.26 -31.42
C ASP A 119 -6.85 14.01 -30.29
N PRO A 120 -6.46 14.08 -29.00
CA PRO A 120 -5.09 14.22 -28.53
C PRO A 120 -4.21 13.00 -28.90
N PRO A 121 -2.86 13.17 -28.94
CA PRO A 121 -1.94 12.08 -29.25
C PRO A 121 -2.15 10.85 -28.36
N PHE A 122 -2.21 9.67 -28.99
CA PHE A 122 -2.36 8.43 -28.23
C PHE A 122 -1.04 8.07 -27.56
N VAL A 123 -1.06 7.91 -26.23
CA VAL A 123 0.08 7.51 -25.41
C VAL A 123 -0.25 6.24 -24.63
N LEU A 124 0.70 5.31 -24.60
CA LEU A 124 0.67 4.11 -23.77
C LEU A 124 2.01 4.00 -23.04
N ASP A 125 1.97 4.13 -21.71
CA ASP A 125 3.12 3.94 -20.83
C ASP A 125 2.95 2.63 -20.03
N VAL A 126 4.01 1.82 -19.96
CA VAL A 126 4.08 0.51 -19.31
C VAL A 126 5.40 0.39 -18.56
N ASN A 127 5.35 0.50 -17.22
CA ASN A 127 6.51 0.23 -16.36
C ASN A 127 7.01 -1.21 -16.57
N LEU A 128 8.30 -1.41 -16.81
CA LEU A 128 8.85 -2.72 -17.16
C LEU A 128 8.68 -3.75 -16.03
N GLY A 129 8.75 -3.34 -14.76
CA GLY A 129 8.50 -4.23 -13.62
C GLY A 129 7.04 -4.75 -13.51
N ALA A 130 6.09 -4.12 -14.20
CA ALA A 130 4.71 -4.58 -14.33
C ALA A 130 4.52 -5.64 -15.42
N ILE A 131 5.52 -5.89 -16.27
CA ILE A 131 5.50 -6.99 -17.23
C ILE A 131 5.65 -8.32 -16.46
N SER A 132 4.75 -9.27 -16.73
CA SER A 132 4.83 -10.62 -16.15
C SER A 132 5.49 -11.62 -17.10
N ARG A 133 5.24 -11.52 -18.41
CA ARG A 133 5.88 -12.31 -19.48
C ARG A 133 5.71 -11.63 -20.83
N LEU A 134 6.52 -12.05 -21.80
CA LEU A 134 6.48 -11.62 -23.19
C LEU A 134 6.15 -12.82 -24.08
N GLU A 135 5.29 -12.63 -25.08
CA GLU A 135 4.88 -13.66 -26.04
C GLU A 135 5.08 -13.15 -27.47
N SER A 136 5.62 -14.01 -28.34
CA SER A 136 5.68 -13.73 -29.78
C SER A 136 4.39 -14.21 -30.44
N VAL A 137 3.76 -13.36 -31.26
CA VAL A 137 2.44 -13.62 -31.85
C VAL A 137 2.53 -13.52 -33.37
N ALA A 138 1.93 -14.48 -34.08
CA ALA A 138 1.83 -14.45 -35.55
C ALA A 138 0.80 -13.40 -36.00
N VAL A 139 1.21 -12.48 -36.89
CA VAL A 139 0.35 -11.40 -37.41
C VAL A 139 -0.12 -11.75 -38.82
N GLN A 140 -1.34 -12.26 -38.94
CA GLN A 140 -1.87 -12.83 -40.20
C GLN A 140 -2.14 -11.80 -41.32
N SER A 141 -1.97 -10.50 -41.09
CA SER A 141 -2.53 -9.44 -41.95
C SER A 141 -1.53 -8.49 -42.64
N HIS A 142 -0.21 -8.61 -42.41
CA HIS A 142 0.76 -7.59 -42.86
C HIS A 142 2.04 -8.11 -43.55
N GLY A 143 1.97 -9.28 -44.20
CA GLY A 143 3.05 -9.83 -45.02
C GLY A 143 4.18 -10.50 -44.21
N GLU A 144 5.05 -11.22 -44.92
CA GLU A 144 5.97 -12.23 -44.37
C GLU A 144 7.02 -11.69 -43.37
N ASN A 145 7.25 -10.37 -43.32
CA ASN A 145 8.28 -9.73 -42.48
C ASN A 145 7.72 -8.98 -41.25
N THR A 146 6.50 -9.29 -40.78
CA THR A 146 5.90 -8.66 -39.58
C THR A 146 5.94 -9.59 -38.36
N GLN A 147 6.53 -9.13 -37.26
CA GLN A 147 6.59 -9.83 -35.97
C GLN A 147 5.59 -9.21 -34.99
N GLY A 148 4.80 -10.04 -34.31
CA GLY A 148 3.90 -9.62 -33.24
C GLY A 148 4.49 -9.85 -31.86
N LEU A 149 4.16 -8.96 -30.92
CA LEU A 149 4.57 -9.00 -29.53
C LEU A 149 3.36 -8.77 -28.62
N GLU A 150 3.03 -9.74 -27.77
CA GLU A 150 2.08 -9.56 -26.67
C GLU A 150 2.83 -9.45 -25.34
N ILE A 151 2.53 -8.39 -24.59
CA ILE A 151 3.08 -8.12 -23.28
C ILE A 151 2.01 -8.46 -22.25
N VAL A 152 2.19 -9.51 -21.47
CA VAL A 152 1.22 -9.88 -20.42
C VAL A 152 1.60 -9.18 -19.13
N CYS A 153 0.79 -8.22 -18.68
CA CYS A 153 1.11 -7.40 -17.51
C CYS A 153 0.39 -7.87 -16.24
N LYS A 154 1.00 -7.53 -15.08
CA LYS A 154 0.53 -7.79 -13.71
C LYS A 154 -0.65 -6.89 -13.33
N ASP A 155 -0.73 -5.70 -13.93
CA ASP A 155 -1.81 -4.70 -13.78
C ASP A 155 -3.05 -5.00 -14.65
N LEU A 156 -3.29 -6.28 -14.99
CA LEU A 156 -4.46 -6.81 -15.71
C LEU A 156 -4.67 -6.41 -17.18
N ARG A 157 -3.78 -5.64 -17.81
CA ARG A 157 -3.77 -5.46 -19.28
C ARG A 157 -2.84 -6.43 -20.00
N ASN A 158 -3.10 -6.63 -21.29
CA ASN A 158 -2.16 -7.19 -22.25
C ASN A 158 -2.00 -6.24 -23.46
N PRO A 159 -1.00 -5.34 -23.48
CA PRO A 159 -0.64 -4.60 -24.70
C PRO A 159 -0.14 -5.53 -25.82
N ARG A 160 -0.59 -5.28 -27.05
CA ARG A 160 -0.17 -6.03 -28.25
C ARG A 160 0.41 -5.07 -29.28
N PHE A 161 1.55 -5.43 -29.85
CA PHE A 161 2.28 -4.66 -30.86
C PHE A 161 2.59 -5.53 -32.08
N ALA A 162 2.74 -4.89 -33.23
CA ALA A 162 3.30 -5.50 -34.44
C ALA A 162 4.32 -4.55 -35.06
N TYR A 163 5.47 -5.08 -35.50
CA TYR A 163 6.57 -4.31 -36.09
C TYR A 163 7.24 -5.10 -37.23
N ARG A 164 7.92 -4.39 -38.12
CA ARG A 164 8.67 -5.01 -39.23
C ARG A 164 10.03 -5.51 -38.75
N LYS A 165 10.47 -6.64 -39.31
CA LYS A 165 11.79 -7.21 -39.07
C LYS A 165 12.76 -6.73 -40.15
N GLU A 166 13.61 -5.77 -39.81
CA GLU A 166 14.71 -5.31 -40.67
C GLU A 166 15.99 -6.14 -40.42
N GLY A 167 16.75 -6.44 -41.47
CA GLY A 167 17.60 -7.64 -41.52
C GLY A 167 18.88 -7.64 -40.67
N GLN A 168 19.23 -8.84 -40.18
CA GLN A 168 20.52 -9.33 -39.66
C GLN A 168 21.35 -8.55 -38.61
N SER A 169 21.05 -7.28 -38.28
CA SER A 169 21.94 -6.44 -37.44
C SER A 169 21.28 -5.74 -36.24
N ASN A 170 20.01 -6.03 -35.93
CA ASN A 170 19.31 -5.47 -34.78
C ASN A 170 18.99 -6.54 -33.74
N LEU A 171 19.42 -6.32 -32.48
CA LEU A 171 18.86 -7.02 -31.31
C LEU A 171 17.34 -6.84 -31.34
N GLU A 172 16.60 -7.94 -31.34
CA GLU A 172 15.16 -7.88 -31.58
C GLU A 172 14.47 -7.12 -30.44
N VAL A 173 13.38 -6.39 -30.74
CA VAL A 173 12.63 -5.60 -29.75
C VAL A 173 12.27 -6.44 -28.52
N PHE A 174 11.97 -7.73 -28.76
CA PHE A 174 11.74 -8.75 -27.75
C PHE A 174 12.93 -8.98 -26.80
N GLU A 175 14.16 -9.06 -27.32
CA GLU A 175 15.37 -9.32 -26.54
C GLU A 175 15.72 -8.14 -25.64
N ILE A 176 15.67 -6.92 -26.18
CA ILE A 176 15.89 -5.69 -25.43
C ILE A 176 14.82 -5.56 -24.32
N LEU A 177 13.55 -5.79 -24.66
CA LEU A 177 12.46 -5.74 -23.70
C LEU A 177 12.61 -6.81 -22.61
N SER A 178 12.96 -8.05 -22.96
CA SER A 178 13.23 -9.13 -22.01
C SER A 178 14.36 -8.76 -21.05
N LYS A 179 15.46 -8.20 -21.58
CA LYS A 179 16.64 -7.80 -20.80
C LYS A 179 16.31 -6.78 -19.71
N TYR A 180 15.45 -5.80 -20.01
CA TYR A 180 15.13 -4.71 -19.07
C TYR A 180 13.81 -4.92 -18.30
N ALA A 181 12.92 -5.82 -18.74
CA ALA A 181 11.75 -6.28 -17.97
C ALA A 181 12.10 -7.32 -16.91
N PHE A 182 13.12 -8.16 -17.17
CA PHE A 182 13.58 -9.19 -16.26
C PHE A 182 15.05 -8.98 -15.83
N PRO A 183 15.42 -7.81 -15.28
CA PRO A 183 16.80 -7.47 -15.00
C PRO A 183 17.50 -8.49 -14.09
N LEU A 184 16.84 -9.03 -13.06
CA LEU A 184 17.47 -10.01 -12.17
C LEU A 184 17.79 -11.33 -12.89
N PHE A 185 16.92 -11.77 -13.81
CA PHE A 185 17.20 -12.94 -14.67
C PHE A 185 18.42 -12.71 -15.58
N HIS A 186 18.68 -11.46 -15.96
CA HIS A 186 19.82 -11.05 -16.80
C HIS A 186 21.00 -10.47 -15.99
N ASN A 187 21.07 -10.69 -14.67
CA ASN A 187 22.11 -10.18 -13.76
C ASN A 187 22.30 -8.66 -13.77
N LEU A 188 21.22 -7.91 -14.05
CA LEU A 188 21.15 -6.45 -13.98
C LEU A 188 20.47 -5.98 -12.67
N PRO A 189 20.83 -4.80 -12.14
CA PRO A 189 20.12 -4.23 -11.00
C PRO A 189 18.71 -3.75 -11.40
N LEU A 190 17.78 -3.82 -10.45
CA LEU A 190 16.46 -3.18 -10.54
C LEU A 190 16.60 -1.65 -10.67
N PHE A 191 15.65 -1.01 -11.36
CA PHE A 191 15.73 0.42 -11.68
C PHE A 191 15.81 1.33 -10.44
N ALA A 192 15.20 0.95 -9.31
CA ALA A 192 15.28 1.67 -8.04
C ALA A 192 16.71 1.99 -7.56
N PHE A 193 17.72 1.19 -7.93
CA PHE A 193 19.13 1.45 -7.60
C PHE A 193 19.82 2.44 -8.56
N LYS A 194 19.21 2.71 -9.71
CA LYS A 194 19.65 3.70 -10.72
C LYS A 194 18.90 5.03 -10.63
N TYR A 195 17.70 5.04 -10.05
CA TYR A 195 16.88 6.22 -9.86
C TYR A 195 17.61 7.24 -8.96
N ARG A 196 17.56 8.53 -9.34
CA ARG A 196 18.34 9.62 -8.70
C ARG A 196 17.52 10.88 -8.41
N GLU A 197 16.19 10.78 -8.37
CA GLU A 197 15.35 11.91 -8.01
C GLU A 197 15.44 12.19 -6.50
N THR A 198 15.31 13.47 -6.15
CA THR A 198 15.46 13.97 -4.78
C THR A 198 14.20 14.67 -4.35
N PHE A 199 13.74 14.39 -3.13
CA PHE A 199 12.50 14.93 -2.56
C PHE A 199 12.79 15.73 -1.29
N PRO A 200 11.89 16.63 -0.86
CA PRO A 200 12.07 17.42 0.36
C PRO A 200 12.17 16.58 1.64
N GLU A 201 11.52 15.41 1.68
CA GLU A 201 11.52 14.49 2.81
C GLU A 201 12.14 13.13 2.46
N ASP A 202 12.92 12.56 3.38
CA ASP A 202 13.36 11.16 3.31
C ASP A 202 12.25 10.23 3.84
N GLY A 203 11.57 9.56 2.92
CA GLY A 203 10.50 8.62 3.22
C GLY A 203 10.96 7.36 3.96
N TRP A 204 12.27 7.08 4.03
CA TRP A 204 12.79 6.03 4.91
C TRP A 204 12.78 6.42 6.39
N LYS A 205 12.46 7.68 6.73
CA LYS A 205 12.25 8.14 8.12
C LYS A 205 10.79 8.13 8.57
N ILE A 206 9.86 7.69 7.73
CA ILE A 206 8.43 7.69 8.09
C ILE A 206 8.12 6.75 9.26
N TYR A 207 8.88 5.66 9.40
CA TYR A 207 8.70 4.63 10.42
C TYR A 207 9.94 4.52 11.31
N ASP A 208 9.76 4.88 12.58
CA ASP A 208 10.66 4.49 13.68
C ASP A 208 9.89 3.49 14.56
N PRO A 209 10.33 2.21 14.65
CA PRO A 209 9.69 1.22 15.49
C PRO A 209 9.59 1.66 16.97
N VAL A 210 10.59 2.36 17.50
CA VAL A 210 10.60 2.81 18.89
C VAL A 210 9.59 3.93 19.12
N ALA A 211 9.48 4.89 18.18
CA ALA A 211 8.47 5.93 18.24
C ALA A 211 7.05 5.36 18.13
N GLU A 212 6.82 4.41 17.22
CA GLU A 212 5.52 3.76 17.06
C GLU A 212 5.13 2.92 18.28
N TYR A 213 6.05 2.14 18.86
CA TYR A 213 5.77 1.44 20.12
C TYR A 213 5.48 2.42 21.28
N LYS A 214 6.21 3.55 21.38
CA LYS A 214 5.92 4.60 22.36
C LYS A 214 4.53 5.22 22.19
N ARG A 215 4.10 5.49 20.95
CA ARG A 215 2.73 5.96 20.65
C ARG A 215 1.66 4.99 21.18
N GLN A 216 1.95 3.69 21.20
CA GLN A 216 1.07 2.64 21.74
C GLN A 216 1.18 2.43 23.27
N GLY A 217 1.94 3.26 23.99
CA GLY A 217 2.16 3.10 25.44
C GLY A 217 3.11 1.96 25.80
N LEU A 218 4.18 1.78 25.02
CA LEU A 218 5.21 0.76 25.24
C LEU A 218 6.62 1.39 25.37
N PRO A 219 7.52 0.80 26.18
CA PRO A 219 7.30 -0.34 27.07
C PRO A 219 6.42 0.01 28.28
N ASN A 220 5.92 -1.00 28.98
CA ASN A 220 5.18 -0.89 30.23
C ASN A 220 5.49 -2.09 31.15
N GLU A 221 4.82 -2.19 32.29
CA GLU A 221 5.05 -3.20 33.34
C GLU A 221 5.04 -4.65 32.80
N SER A 222 4.23 -4.92 31.77
CA SER A 222 4.07 -6.27 31.20
C SER A 222 4.80 -6.49 29.87
N TRP A 223 5.26 -5.43 29.20
CA TRP A 223 5.76 -5.50 27.82
C TRP A 223 7.01 -4.66 27.61
N ILE A 224 8.08 -5.31 27.15
CA ILE A 224 9.38 -4.69 26.88
C ILE A 224 9.65 -4.59 25.37
N ILE A 225 10.37 -3.54 24.95
CA ILE A 225 10.94 -3.45 23.60
C ILE A 225 12.28 -4.18 23.64
N SER A 226 12.33 -5.38 23.05
CA SER A 226 13.50 -6.25 23.07
C SER A 226 14.36 -6.08 21.81
N LYS A 227 15.68 -6.12 22.00
CA LYS A 227 16.71 -6.14 20.95
C LYS A 227 17.19 -7.56 20.60
N VAL A 228 16.54 -8.60 21.13
CA VAL A 228 16.97 -9.99 21.01
C VAL A 228 17.09 -10.50 19.57
N ASN A 229 16.43 -9.86 18.60
CA ASN A 229 16.51 -10.18 17.18
C ASN A 229 17.35 -9.16 16.37
N SER A 230 18.20 -8.33 17.01
CA SER A 230 18.92 -7.26 16.29
C SER A 230 19.95 -7.74 15.26
N SER A 231 20.43 -8.98 15.38
CA SER A 231 21.25 -9.68 14.37
C SER A 231 20.43 -10.60 13.46
N TYR A 232 19.11 -10.67 13.65
CA TYR A 232 18.15 -11.52 12.95
C TYR A 232 18.36 -13.04 13.12
N GLU A 233 19.19 -13.47 14.06
CA GLU A 233 19.51 -14.89 14.30
C GLU A 233 18.33 -15.70 14.89
N VAL A 234 17.46 -15.06 15.67
CA VAL A 234 16.29 -15.72 16.27
C VAL A 234 15.22 -15.95 15.20
N CYS A 235 14.93 -14.94 14.38
CA CYS A 235 14.08 -15.06 13.20
C CYS A 235 14.49 -14.07 12.09
N GLU A 236 15.01 -14.60 10.98
CA GLU A 236 15.47 -13.87 9.78
C GLU A 236 14.37 -13.09 9.02
N THR A 237 13.10 -13.38 9.33
CA THR A 237 11.92 -12.76 8.70
C THR A 237 11.16 -11.81 9.63
N TYR A 238 11.64 -11.59 10.84
CA TYR A 238 11.12 -10.60 11.78
C TYR A 238 11.99 -9.36 11.84
N PRO A 239 11.45 -8.22 12.32
CA PRO A 239 12.24 -7.02 12.52
C PRO A 239 13.30 -7.19 13.61
N ALA A 240 14.27 -6.29 13.61
CA ALA A 240 15.32 -6.21 14.61
C ALA A 240 14.80 -5.89 16.04
N LEU A 241 13.66 -5.19 16.14
CA LEU A 241 13.03 -4.78 17.39
C LEU A 241 11.64 -5.41 17.55
N LEU A 242 11.45 -6.13 18.65
CA LEU A 242 10.22 -6.90 18.93
C LEU A 242 9.69 -6.57 20.33
N VAL A 243 8.37 -6.49 20.47
CA VAL A 243 7.72 -6.28 21.77
C VAL A 243 7.32 -7.61 22.38
N LEU A 244 7.92 -7.93 23.53
CA LEU A 244 7.83 -9.21 24.23
C LEU A 244 7.31 -9.04 25.66
N PRO A 245 6.75 -10.09 26.28
CA PRO A 245 6.46 -10.11 27.71
C PRO A 245 7.68 -9.73 28.58
N SER A 246 7.46 -8.95 29.65
CA SER A 246 8.53 -8.53 30.57
C SER A 246 9.11 -9.66 31.43
N ASN A 247 8.38 -10.77 31.57
CA ASN A 247 8.75 -11.94 32.37
C ASN A 247 9.46 -13.06 31.59
N VAL A 248 9.65 -12.89 30.28
CA VAL A 248 10.22 -13.91 29.39
C VAL A 248 11.75 -13.91 29.42
N THR A 249 12.36 -15.10 29.53
CA THR A 249 13.81 -15.28 29.39
C THR A 249 14.23 -15.59 27.95
N GLU A 250 15.50 -15.33 27.61
CA GLU A 250 16.04 -15.60 26.27
C GLU A 250 16.03 -17.11 25.92
N ASP A 251 16.23 -17.98 26.91
CA ASP A 251 16.20 -19.43 26.70
C ASP A 251 14.78 -19.97 26.46
N GLU A 252 13.76 -19.38 27.09
CA GLU A 252 12.35 -19.67 26.77
C GLU A 252 12.02 -19.22 25.34
N LEU A 253 12.43 -18.01 24.97
CA LEU A 253 12.27 -17.51 23.61
C LEU A 253 12.90 -18.43 22.57
N LYS A 254 14.14 -18.91 22.80
CA LYS A 254 14.82 -19.84 21.88
C LYS A 254 14.06 -21.17 21.74
N ARG A 255 13.51 -21.73 22.82
CA ARG A 255 12.66 -22.94 22.76
C ARG A 255 11.38 -22.72 21.96
N VAL A 256 10.78 -21.54 22.08
CA VAL A 256 9.51 -21.18 21.41
C VAL A 256 9.72 -20.86 19.94
N ALA A 257 10.81 -20.17 19.62
CA ALA A 257 11.29 -19.99 18.26
C ALA A 257 11.55 -21.36 17.59
N ALA A 258 12.17 -22.32 18.30
CA ALA A 258 12.36 -23.66 17.77
C ALA A 258 11.04 -24.44 17.53
N PHE A 259 10.00 -24.21 18.33
CA PHE A 259 8.68 -24.82 18.13
C PHE A 259 7.88 -24.19 16.98
N ARG A 260 7.95 -22.86 16.82
CA ARG A 260 7.12 -22.14 15.83
C ARG A 260 7.69 -22.27 14.41
N ALA A 261 6.81 -22.52 13.45
CA ALA A 261 7.17 -22.58 12.03
C ALA A 261 7.95 -21.31 11.61
N LYS A 262 9.06 -21.49 10.89
CA LYS A 262 9.99 -20.42 10.46
C LYS A 262 10.52 -19.54 11.61
N ARG A 263 10.48 -20.04 12.85
CA ARG A 263 10.84 -19.33 14.09
C ARG A 263 10.01 -18.07 14.37
N ARG A 264 8.81 -17.97 13.79
CA ARG A 264 7.93 -16.80 13.95
C ARG A 264 7.07 -16.96 15.20
N PHE A 265 7.65 -16.60 16.34
CA PHE A 265 7.04 -16.67 17.67
C PHE A 265 6.08 -15.49 17.95
N PRO A 266 5.05 -15.66 18.79
CA PRO A 266 4.12 -14.56 19.09
C PRO A 266 4.83 -13.35 19.72
N HIS A 267 4.48 -12.16 19.25
CA HIS A 267 4.91 -10.85 19.77
C HIS A 267 3.72 -9.88 19.76
N ARG A 268 3.82 -8.75 20.47
CA ARG A 268 2.78 -7.71 20.43
C ARG A 268 2.90 -6.87 19.15
N LEU A 269 1.75 -6.55 18.55
CA LEU A 269 1.63 -5.72 17.33
C LEU A 269 0.86 -4.42 17.57
N GLY A 270 -0.15 -4.43 18.43
CA GLY A 270 -1.06 -3.30 18.62
C GLY A 270 -1.56 -3.15 20.05
N GLN A 271 -2.76 -2.58 20.17
CA GLN A 271 -3.45 -2.41 21.44
C GLN A 271 -3.76 -3.77 22.09
N THR A 272 -3.63 -3.83 23.41
CA THR A 272 -4.08 -4.95 24.24
C THR A 272 -5.44 -4.64 24.85
N ALA A 273 -6.26 -5.67 25.01
CA ALA A 273 -7.51 -5.64 25.74
C ALA A 273 -7.39 -5.08 27.15
N LYS A 274 -8.42 -4.37 27.64
CA LYS A 274 -8.50 -3.92 29.04
C LYS A 274 -9.10 -4.93 30.03
N SER A 275 -9.57 -6.10 29.57
CA SER A 275 -10.10 -7.16 30.46
C SER A 275 -10.26 -8.50 29.75
N GLY A 276 -9.90 -9.61 30.41
CA GLY A 276 -10.21 -10.98 29.97
C GLY A 276 -9.27 -12.03 30.57
N GLN A 277 -9.81 -13.18 31.00
CA GLN A 277 -9.04 -14.36 31.44
C GLN A 277 -8.77 -15.37 30.30
N ILE A 278 -9.39 -15.16 29.15
CA ILE A 278 -9.34 -16.01 27.95
C ILE A 278 -8.60 -15.25 26.84
N CYS A 279 -7.87 -15.97 25.99
CA CYS A 279 -7.22 -15.44 24.80
C CYS A 279 -7.81 -16.09 23.54
N CYS A 280 -8.29 -15.32 22.57
CA CYS A 280 -8.80 -15.88 21.33
C CYS A 280 -7.66 -16.09 20.32
N VAL A 281 -7.52 -17.30 19.78
CA VAL A 281 -6.58 -17.58 18.69
C VAL A 281 -7.36 -17.54 17.38
N PHE A 282 -6.98 -16.65 16.46
CA PHE A 282 -7.53 -16.56 15.11
C PHE A 282 -6.59 -17.23 14.12
N GLN A 283 -6.98 -18.42 13.69
CA GLN A 283 -6.30 -19.21 12.66
C GLN A 283 -6.89 -18.85 11.29
N ALA A 284 -6.08 -18.25 10.43
CA ALA A 284 -6.53 -17.81 9.10
C ALA A 284 -6.96 -18.97 8.17
N LEU A 285 -6.40 -20.17 8.35
CA LEU A 285 -6.73 -21.36 7.55
C LEU A 285 -8.11 -21.95 7.94
N SER A 286 -8.67 -22.79 7.06
CA SER A 286 -9.77 -23.71 7.40
C SER A 286 -9.29 -24.87 8.27
N TRP A 287 -10.16 -25.40 9.15
CA TRP A 287 -9.86 -26.56 10.00
C TRP A 287 -9.22 -27.75 9.24
N SER A 288 -9.81 -28.15 8.11
CA SER A 288 -9.32 -29.29 7.32
C SER A 288 -7.87 -29.10 6.84
N LEU A 289 -7.50 -27.88 6.42
CA LEU A 289 -6.14 -27.57 5.98
C LEU A 289 -5.14 -27.53 7.14
N CYS A 290 -5.56 -27.08 8.33
CA CYS A 290 -4.77 -27.19 9.55
C CYS A 290 -4.54 -28.66 9.95
N PHE A 291 -5.57 -29.50 9.85
CA PHE A 291 -5.45 -30.95 10.08
C PHE A 291 -4.46 -31.61 9.10
N TRP A 292 -4.52 -31.30 7.80
CA TRP A 292 -3.53 -31.79 6.82
C TRP A 292 -2.11 -31.30 7.12
N ASN A 293 -1.93 -30.10 7.68
CA ASN A 293 -0.61 -29.59 8.07
C ASN A 293 -0.03 -30.30 9.31
N MET A 294 -0.84 -30.95 10.15
CA MET A 294 -0.34 -31.79 11.26
C MET A 294 0.50 -32.97 10.75
N ALA A 295 0.23 -33.46 9.54
CA ALA A 295 1.03 -34.50 8.90
C ALA A 295 2.37 -34.00 8.30
N LYS A 296 2.72 -32.72 8.52
CA LYS A 296 3.95 -32.06 8.04
C LYS A 296 4.58 -31.19 9.13
N ASP A 297 4.51 -31.65 10.38
CA ASP A 297 5.04 -30.98 11.58
C ASP A 297 4.50 -29.54 11.82
N GLY A 298 3.35 -29.21 11.21
CA GLY A 298 2.55 -28.03 11.52
C GLY A 298 1.39 -28.34 12.46
N GLY A 299 0.41 -27.45 12.55
CA GLY A 299 -0.82 -27.72 13.31
C GLY A 299 -1.55 -26.47 13.77
N TYR A 300 -2.20 -26.58 14.93
CA TYR A 300 -2.96 -25.54 15.61
C TYR A 300 -3.00 -25.79 17.12
N GLU A 301 -3.32 -24.74 17.87
CA GLU A 301 -3.44 -24.72 19.33
C GLU A 301 -4.71 -25.46 19.78
N ASN A 302 -4.62 -26.77 20.04
CA ASN A 302 -5.75 -27.57 20.53
C ASN A 302 -6.10 -27.22 21.99
N GLU A 303 -7.36 -26.85 22.22
CA GLU A 303 -7.92 -26.36 23.50
C GLU A 303 -7.64 -27.29 24.70
N SER A 304 -7.45 -28.59 24.48
CA SER A 304 -7.06 -29.56 25.51
C SER A 304 -5.68 -29.27 26.15
N PHE A 305 -4.78 -28.60 25.41
CA PHE A 305 -3.46 -28.18 25.90
C PHE A 305 -3.42 -26.68 26.27
N TYR A 306 -4.35 -25.88 25.75
CA TYR A 306 -4.44 -24.43 25.96
C TYR A 306 -5.78 -24.09 26.62
N ILE A 307 -5.91 -24.42 27.91
CA ILE A 307 -7.17 -24.37 28.68
C ILE A 307 -7.85 -22.99 28.65
N ASN A 308 -7.09 -21.90 28.50
CA ASN A 308 -7.61 -20.53 28.46
C ASN A 308 -7.63 -19.94 27.03
N VAL A 309 -7.73 -20.78 26.00
CA VAL A 309 -7.75 -20.36 24.58
C VAL A 309 -9.05 -20.79 23.89
N GLU A 310 -9.62 -19.86 23.11
CA GLU A 310 -10.74 -20.13 22.19
C GLU A 310 -10.22 -20.09 20.76
N LEU A 311 -10.25 -21.22 20.04
CA LEU A 311 -9.70 -21.30 18.68
C LEU A 311 -10.76 -21.01 17.60
N ASN A 312 -10.50 -19.98 16.78
CA ASN A 312 -11.38 -19.51 15.72
C ASN A 312 -10.74 -19.70 14.35
N PHE A 313 -11.30 -20.59 13.52
CA PHE A 313 -10.92 -20.70 12.10
C PHE A 313 -11.63 -19.62 11.26
N LEU A 314 -10.90 -19.03 10.30
CA LEU A 314 -11.39 -17.98 9.41
C LEU A 314 -11.57 -18.42 7.94
N GLU A 315 -11.15 -19.64 7.62
CA GLU A 315 -11.39 -20.29 6.31
C GLU A 315 -10.79 -19.56 5.08
N ILE A 316 -9.81 -18.68 5.28
CA ILE A 316 -9.18 -17.90 4.20
C ILE A 316 -8.25 -18.79 3.37
N PRO A 317 -8.51 -18.96 2.05
CA PRO A 317 -7.72 -19.84 1.19
C PRO A 317 -6.24 -19.48 1.05
N ASN A 318 -5.47 -20.38 0.43
CA ASN A 318 -4.03 -20.21 0.24
C ASN A 318 -3.68 -19.34 -0.98
N ILE A 319 -2.39 -19.04 -1.13
CA ILE A 319 -1.84 -18.18 -2.19
C ILE A 319 -2.17 -18.64 -3.63
N HIS A 320 -2.41 -19.94 -3.86
CA HIS A 320 -2.71 -20.47 -5.19
C HIS A 320 -4.16 -20.19 -5.59
N VAL A 321 -5.09 -20.29 -4.63
CA VAL A 321 -6.51 -19.95 -4.84
C VAL A 321 -6.66 -18.45 -5.13
N MET A 322 -5.93 -17.58 -4.42
CA MET A 322 -5.97 -16.13 -4.66
C MET A 322 -5.36 -15.75 -6.02
N ARG A 323 -4.29 -16.44 -6.46
CA ARG A 323 -3.75 -16.27 -7.83
C ARG A 323 -4.78 -16.67 -8.89
N GLU A 324 -5.43 -17.81 -8.72
CA GLU A 324 -6.42 -18.32 -9.67
C GLU A 324 -7.67 -17.41 -9.73
N SER A 325 -8.11 -16.88 -8.59
CA SER A 325 -9.20 -15.91 -8.51
C SER A 325 -8.90 -14.64 -9.32
N LEU A 326 -7.71 -14.04 -9.15
CA LEU A 326 -7.31 -12.86 -9.94
C LEU A 326 -7.11 -13.19 -11.43
N ARG A 327 -6.63 -14.40 -11.76
CA ARG A 327 -6.50 -14.86 -13.15
C ARG A 327 -7.87 -14.90 -13.83
N LYS A 328 -8.88 -15.49 -13.18
CA LYS A 328 -10.28 -15.47 -13.67
C LYS A 328 -10.82 -14.05 -13.76
N LEU A 329 -10.58 -13.20 -12.76
CA LEU A 329 -11.04 -11.80 -12.79
C LEU A 329 -10.45 -11.04 -13.98
N LYS A 330 -9.17 -11.25 -14.31
CA LYS A 330 -8.53 -10.69 -15.51
C LYS A 330 -9.32 -11.00 -16.78
N GLU A 331 -9.74 -12.26 -16.95
CA GLU A 331 -10.47 -12.74 -18.12
C GLU A 331 -11.89 -12.15 -18.23
N VAL A 332 -12.50 -11.77 -17.10
CA VAL A 332 -13.81 -11.11 -17.04
C VAL A 332 -13.72 -9.61 -17.37
N VAL A 333 -12.63 -8.93 -16.98
CA VAL A 333 -12.51 -7.46 -17.10
C VAL A 333 -11.72 -6.98 -18.33
N TYR A 334 -10.88 -7.84 -18.93
CA TYR A 334 -10.01 -7.46 -20.05
C TYR A 334 -9.85 -8.60 -21.07
N PRO A 335 -9.90 -8.33 -22.39
CA PRO A 335 -10.02 -7.01 -23.03
C PRO A 335 -11.45 -6.51 -23.22
N ALA A 336 -12.44 -7.40 -23.23
CA ALA A 336 -13.84 -7.07 -23.50
C ALA A 336 -14.74 -7.68 -22.42
N ILE A 337 -15.75 -6.91 -22.01
CA ILE A 337 -16.66 -7.28 -20.92
C ILE A 337 -17.98 -7.79 -21.54
N ASP A 338 -18.39 -9.00 -21.16
CA ASP A 338 -19.74 -9.49 -21.43
C ASP A 338 -20.74 -8.79 -20.49
N GLN A 339 -21.47 -7.82 -21.02
CA GLN A 339 -22.46 -7.05 -20.27
C GLN A 339 -23.67 -7.89 -19.83
N GLN A 340 -24.02 -8.96 -20.56
CA GLN A 340 -25.18 -9.81 -20.23
C GLN A 340 -24.87 -10.73 -19.06
N ARG A 341 -23.60 -11.15 -18.92
CA ARG A 341 -23.17 -12.10 -17.88
C ARG A 341 -22.37 -11.47 -16.75
N TRP A 342 -22.06 -10.17 -16.82
CA TRP A 342 -21.22 -9.42 -15.89
C TRP A 342 -21.25 -9.91 -14.44
N PHE A 343 -22.41 -9.85 -13.78
CA PHE A 343 -22.54 -10.24 -12.36
C PHE A 343 -22.18 -11.71 -12.12
N SER A 344 -22.70 -12.63 -12.94
CA SER A 344 -22.38 -14.07 -12.84
C SER A 344 -20.92 -14.39 -13.16
N SER A 345 -20.33 -13.65 -14.11
CA SER A 345 -18.91 -13.79 -14.47
C SER A 345 -18.02 -13.32 -13.32
N VAL A 346 -18.29 -12.15 -12.73
CA VAL A 346 -17.55 -11.64 -11.56
C VAL A 346 -17.70 -12.58 -10.37
N ASP A 347 -18.90 -13.08 -10.08
CA ASP A 347 -19.15 -14.05 -8.99
C ASP A 347 -18.34 -15.34 -9.16
N SER A 348 -18.26 -15.88 -10.39
CA SER A 348 -17.49 -17.09 -10.70
C SER A 348 -15.96 -16.99 -10.50
N THR A 349 -15.44 -15.77 -10.29
CA THR A 349 -14.05 -15.54 -9.88
C THR A 349 -13.81 -15.80 -8.40
N HIS A 350 -14.87 -15.70 -7.59
CA HIS A 350 -14.87 -15.62 -6.12
C HIS A 350 -14.02 -14.49 -5.52
N TRP A 351 -13.60 -13.49 -6.30
CA TRP A 351 -12.72 -12.42 -5.80
C TRP A 351 -13.36 -11.65 -4.63
N LEU A 352 -14.60 -11.17 -4.82
CA LEU A 352 -15.35 -10.46 -3.78
C LEU A 352 -15.67 -11.33 -2.57
N GLU A 353 -15.79 -12.65 -2.74
CA GLU A 353 -15.98 -13.59 -1.63
C GLU A 353 -14.71 -13.73 -0.78
N TYR A 354 -13.53 -13.70 -1.39
CA TYR A 354 -12.26 -13.70 -0.66
C TYR A 354 -11.98 -12.35 0.02
N ILE A 355 -12.37 -11.22 -0.59
CA ILE A 355 -12.39 -9.90 0.08
C ILE A 355 -13.36 -9.90 1.27
N ARG A 356 -14.55 -10.50 1.12
CA ARG A 356 -15.54 -10.67 2.19
C ARG A 356 -14.98 -11.47 3.38
N LEU A 357 -14.31 -12.60 3.12
CA LEU A 357 -13.71 -13.43 4.18
C LEU A 357 -12.61 -12.67 4.95
N LEU A 358 -11.76 -11.91 4.25
CA LEU A 358 -10.73 -11.07 4.89
C LEU A 358 -11.33 -9.99 5.78
N LEU A 359 -12.31 -9.23 5.28
CA LEU A 359 -13.00 -8.20 6.07
C LEU A 359 -13.77 -8.80 7.24
N ALA A 360 -14.49 -9.92 7.04
CA ALA A 360 -15.21 -10.60 8.13
C ALA A 360 -14.25 -11.13 9.21
N GLY A 361 -13.09 -11.67 8.82
CA GLY A 361 -12.05 -12.08 9.75
C GLY A 361 -11.48 -10.91 10.55
N ALA A 362 -11.16 -9.80 9.89
CA ALA A 362 -10.66 -8.59 10.55
C ALA A 362 -11.69 -7.95 11.50
N VAL A 363 -12.98 -7.90 11.12
CA VAL A 363 -14.07 -7.45 11.99
C VAL A 363 -14.17 -8.34 13.23
N ARG A 364 -14.10 -9.68 13.12
CA ARG A 364 -14.12 -10.59 14.29
C ARG A 364 -12.94 -10.35 15.24
N ILE A 365 -11.77 -10.01 14.70
CA ILE A 365 -10.56 -9.69 15.48
C ILE A 365 -10.73 -8.34 16.20
N ALA A 366 -11.21 -7.32 15.49
CA ALA A 366 -11.46 -5.98 16.06
C ALA A 366 -12.59 -5.98 17.10
N ASP A 367 -13.69 -6.67 16.84
CA ASP A 367 -14.82 -6.82 17.77
C ASP A 367 -14.42 -7.58 19.04
N ARG A 368 -13.57 -8.62 18.92
CA ARG A 368 -13.09 -9.34 20.10
C ARG A 368 -12.19 -8.46 20.97
N LEU A 369 -11.36 -7.62 20.36
CA LEU A 369 -10.48 -6.65 21.03
C LEU A 369 -11.21 -5.45 21.65
N GLU A 370 -12.26 -4.94 21.00
CA GLU A 370 -12.98 -3.74 21.45
C GLU A 370 -14.25 -4.08 22.24
N SER A 371 -15.15 -4.89 21.71
CA SER A 371 -16.42 -5.24 22.37
C SER A 371 -16.22 -6.33 23.43
N GLY A 372 -15.59 -7.44 23.05
CA GLY A 372 -15.29 -8.54 23.97
C GLY A 372 -14.13 -8.27 24.93
N LYS A 373 -13.43 -7.15 24.71
CA LYS A 373 -12.09 -6.82 25.18
C LYS A 373 -11.03 -7.89 24.90
N THR A 374 -11.09 -9.05 25.57
CA THR A 374 -10.43 -10.33 25.22
C THR A 374 -9.30 -10.27 24.17
N SER A 375 -8.04 -10.30 24.62
CA SER A 375 -6.87 -10.24 23.73
C SER A 375 -6.78 -11.42 22.75
N VAL A 376 -6.10 -11.17 21.63
CA VAL A 376 -6.10 -12.06 20.46
C VAL A 376 -4.69 -12.41 19.99
N VAL A 377 -4.53 -13.63 19.47
CA VAL A 377 -3.33 -14.08 18.73
C VAL A 377 -3.76 -14.44 17.31
N VAL A 378 -3.18 -13.79 16.30
CA VAL A 378 -3.53 -14.01 14.89
C VAL A 378 -2.37 -14.73 14.20
N HIS A 379 -2.64 -15.86 13.53
CA HIS A 379 -1.63 -16.59 12.78
C HIS A 379 -2.20 -17.34 11.57
N CYS A 380 -1.32 -17.87 10.73
CA CYS A 380 -1.68 -18.73 9.61
C CYS A 380 -0.71 -19.92 9.54
N SER A 381 -0.23 -20.31 8.35
CA SER A 381 0.89 -21.26 8.19
C SER A 381 2.23 -20.62 8.59
N ASP A 382 2.69 -19.64 7.80
CA ASP A 382 4.01 -19.03 7.92
C ASP A 382 3.98 -17.63 8.54
N GLY A 383 2.80 -17.10 8.86
CA GLY A 383 2.64 -15.83 9.59
C GLY A 383 3.03 -14.54 8.84
N TRP A 384 3.29 -14.56 7.53
CA TRP A 384 3.68 -13.37 6.74
C TRP A 384 2.68 -12.98 5.63
N ASP A 385 1.62 -13.76 5.43
CA ASP A 385 0.64 -13.60 4.34
C ASP A 385 -0.70 -13.13 4.91
N ARG A 386 -1.59 -14.06 5.24
CA ARG A 386 -2.93 -13.79 5.79
C ARG A 386 -2.89 -13.12 7.15
N THR A 387 -1.85 -13.36 7.94
CA THR A 387 -1.63 -12.67 9.22
C THR A 387 -1.46 -11.17 9.00
N ALA A 388 -0.59 -10.74 8.08
CA ALA A 388 -0.40 -9.32 7.77
C ALA A 388 -1.67 -8.67 7.21
N GLN A 389 -2.44 -9.38 6.37
CA GLN A 389 -3.77 -8.93 5.92
C GLN A 389 -4.71 -8.66 7.11
N LEU A 390 -4.85 -9.64 8.02
CA LEU A 390 -5.78 -9.57 9.14
C LEU A 390 -5.37 -8.56 10.23
N THR A 391 -4.09 -8.52 10.62
CA THR A 391 -3.59 -7.57 11.63
C THR A 391 -3.71 -6.15 11.12
N SER A 392 -3.27 -5.87 9.89
CA SER A 392 -3.37 -4.54 9.29
C SER A 392 -4.82 -4.04 9.17
N LEU A 393 -5.75 -4.90 8.74
CA LEU A 393 -7.16 -4.53 8.63
C LEU A 393 -7.79 -4.28 10.00
N ALA A 394 -7.55 -5.13 10.99
CA ALA A 394 -8.04 -4.91 12.36
C ALA A 394 -7.43 -3.64 12.98
N MET A 395 -6.16 -3.34 12.70
CA MET A 395 -5.48 -2.12 13.16
C MET A 395 -6.09 -0.86 12.54
N LEU A 396 -6.48 -0.87 11.25
CA LEU A 396 -7.21 0.23 10.62
C LEU A 396 -8.62 0.44 11.18
N MET A 397 -9.28 -0.64 11.58
CA MET A 397 -10.58 -0.59 12.25
C MET A 397 -10.46 0.06 13.64
N LEU A 398 -9.45 -0.33 14.41
CA LEU A 398 -9.28 0.04 15.82
C LEU A 398 -8.59 1.38 16.07
N ASP A 399 -7.56 1.74 15.28
CA ASP A 399 -6.68 2.88 15.56
C ASP A 399 -6.78 3.95 14.47
N ALA A 400 -7.27 5.14 14.85
CA ALA A 400 -7.42 6.28 13.96
C ALA A 400 -6.09 6.77 13.36
N HIS A 401 -4.96 6.54 14.06
CA HIS A 401 -3.65 6.92 13.55
C HIS A 401 -3.35 6.31 12.19
N TYR A 402 -3.60 5.00 12.00
CA TYR A 402 -3.33 4.32 10.74
C TYR A 402 -4.25 4.72 9.58
N ARG A 403 -5.30 5.50 9.87
CA ARG A 403 -6.21 6.07 8.86
C ARG A 403 -5.76 7.45 8.37
N SER A 404 -4.79 8.08 9.03
CA SER A 404 -4.02 9.20 8.45
C SER A 404 -3.13 8.71 7.29
N LEU A 405 -2.75 9.61 6.39
CA LEU A 405 -1.90 9.30 5.23
C LEU A 405 -0.52 8.81 5.69
N ARG A 406 0.11 9.51 6.65
CA ARG A 406 1.40 9.08 7.23
C ARG A 406 1.27 7.82 8.08
N GLY A 407 0.21 7.69 8.88
CA GLY A 407 -0.01 6.49 9.69
C GLY A 407 -0.27 5.24 8.84
N PHE A 408 -0.91 5.36 7.67
CA PHE A 408 -1.02 4.24 6.74
C PHE A 408 0.34 3.83 6.18
N GLN A 409 1.22 4.78 5.86
CA GLN A 409 2.60 4.49 5.45
C GLN A 409 3.37 3.75 6.55
N VAL A 410 3.22 4.17 7.82
CA VAL A 410 3.75 3.48 9.00
C VAL A 410 3.19 2.05 9.12
N LEU A 411 1.88 1.86 8.91
CA LEU A 411 1.24 0.53 8.95
C LEU A 411 1.87 -0.42 7.92
N LEU A 412 2.16 0.08 6.71
CA LEU A 412 2.81 -0.70 5.66
C LEU A 412 4.27 -1.04 6.02
N GLU A 413 5.08 -0.04 6.39
CA GLU A 413 6.47 -0.25 6.82
C GLU A 413 6.57 -1.24 7.99
N LYS A 414 5.61 -1.21 8.91
CA LYS A 414 5.53 -2.12 10.03
C LYS A 414 5.02 -3.51 9.64
N GLU A 415 3.72 -3.66 9.42
CA GLU A 415 3.03 -4.97 9.34
C GLU A 415 3.39 -5.78 8.08
N TRP A 416 3.77 -5.09 7.01
CA TRP A 416 4.09 -5.74 5.74
C TRP A 416 5.59 -5.82 5.49
N LEU A 417 6.32 -4.72 5.68
CA LEU A 417 7.72 -4.64 5.28
C LEU A 417 8.66 -5.18 6.37
N SER A 418 8.56 -4.68 7.60
CA SER A 418 9.40 -5.12 8.72
C SER A 418 9.09 -6.56 9.18
N PHE A 419 7.80 -6.94 9.19
CA PHE A 419 7.37 -8.30 9.53
C PHE A 419 7.49 -9.32 8.39
N GLY A 420 8.12 -8.96 7.28
CA GLY A 420 8.63 -9.90 6.28
C GLY A 420 7.57 -10.50 5.36
N HIS A 421 6.57 -9.72 4.93
CA HIS A 421 5.79 -10.11 3.76
C HIS A 421 6.72 -10.25 2.56
N ARG A 422 6.63 -11.38 1.87
CA ARG A 422 7.62 -11.80 0.87
C ARG A 422 7.39 -11.14 -0.49
N PHE A 423 7.39 -9.80 -0.54
CA PHE A 423 7.05 -9.00 -1.73
C PHE A 423 7.76 -9.48 -3.00
N ALA A 424 9.10 -9.66 -2.96
CA ALA A 424 9.84 -10.14 -4.13
C ALA A 424 9.40 -11.52 -4.61
N SER A 425 9.08 -12.45 -3.69
CA SER A 425 8.56 -13.78 -4.04
C SER A 425 7.11 -13.74 -4.55
N ARG A 426 6.26 -12.86 -3.97
CA ARG A 426 4.83 -12.72 -4.29
C ARG A 426 4.57 -11.97 -5.59
N VAL A 427 5.45 -11.02 -5.95
CA VAL A 427 5.35 -10.16 -7.14
C VAL A 427 6.26 -10.62 -8.29
N GLY A 428 7.42 -11.21 -7.99
CA GLY A 428 8.45 -11.52 -8.98
C GLY A 428 9.03 -10.25 -9.63
N HIS A 429 9.71 -9.40 -8.86
CA HIS A 429 10.40 -8.22 -9.38
C HIS A 429 11.58 -8.64 -10.27
N GLY A 430 11.55 -8.29 -11.55
CA GLY A 430 12.63 -8.57 -12.49
C GLY A 430 12.98 -10.05 -12.71
N ASP A 431 12.11 -10.97 -12.30
CA ASP A 431 12.23 -12.42 -12.48
C ASP A 431 11.44 -12.86 -13.72
N GLY A 432 12.11 -13.54 -14.66
CA GLY A 432 11.52 -14.08 -15.88
C GLY A 432 10.63 -15.31 -15.66
N ASN A 433 10.69 -15.99 -14.51
CA ASN A 433 9.87 -17.16 -14.22
C ASN A 433 8.42 -16.80 -13.86
N HIS A 434 7.62 -16.50 -14.89
CA HIS A 434 6.20 -16.18 -14.74
C HIS A 434 5.35 -17.34 -14.20
N ALA A 435 5.86 -18.57 -14.22
CA ALA A 435 5.14 -19.76 -13.76
C ALA A 435 5.37 -20.07 -12.26
N ASN A 436 6.21 -19.28 -11.58
CA ASN A 436 6.54 -19.44 -10.17
C ASN A 436 5.29 -19.48 -9.28
N SER A 437 5.09 -20.61 -8.59
CA SER A 437 3.93 -20.90 -7.75
C SER A 437 3.84 -20.06 -6.47
N GLU A 438 4.91 -19.33 -6.10
CA GLU A 438 4.91 -18.37 -4.99
C GLU A 438 4.26 -17.02 -5.33
N ARG A 439 4.06 -16.70 -6.61
CA ARG A 439 3.44 -15.43 -7.03
C ARG A 439 1.95 -15.40 -6.66
N SER A 440 1.49 -14.36 -5.96
CA SER A 440 0.12 -14.25 -5.46
C SER A 440 -0.26 -12.81 -5.06
N PRO A 441 -1.51 -12.36 -5.31
CA PRO A 441 -1.89 -10.95 -5.18
C PRO A 441 -2.33 -10.55 -3.76
N LEU A 442 -1.66 -11.04 -2.71
CA LEU A 442 -2.17 -10.88 -1.33
C LEU A 442 -2.15 -9.42 -0.84
N PHE A 443 -1.13 -8.64 -1.22
CA PHE A 443 -1.10 -7.21 -0.94
C PHE A 443 -2.17 -6.44 -1.74
N VAL A 444 -2.49 -6.89 -2.96
CA VAL A 444 -3.58 -6.32 -3.76
C VAL A 444 -4.93 -6.56 -3.08
N GLN A 445 -5.16 -7.76 -2.53
CA GLN A 445 -6.37 -8.06 -1.75
C GLN A 445 -6.48 -7.19 -0.49
N PHE A 446 -5.35 -6.92 0.18
CA PHE A 446 -5.35 -6.01 1.33
C PHE A 446 -5.74 -4.59 0.92
N ILE A 447 -5.12 -4.03 -0.12
CA ILE A 447 -5.43 -2.67 -0.58
C ILE A 447 -6.87 -2.57 -1.13
N ASP A 448 -7.41 -3.63 -1.77
CA ASP A 448 -8.84 -3.73 -2.10
C ASP A 448 -9.69 -3.67 -0.82
N CYS A 449 -9.41 -4.49 0.21
CA CYS A 449 -10.12 -4.41 1.50
C CYS A 449 -10.07 -3.02 2.14
N VAL A 450 -8.95 -2.28 2.01
CA VAL A 450 -8.84 -0.88 2.45
C VAL A 450 -9.75 0.03 1.62
N TRP A 451 -9.77 -0.13 0.29
CA TRP A 451 -10.69 0.59 -0.59
C TRP A 451 -12.17 0.31 -0.25
N GLN A 452 -12.56 -0.93 0.05
CA GLN A 452 -13.93 -1.24 0.53
C GLN A 452 -14.27 -0.44 1.80
N MET A 453 -13.31 -0.26 2.71
CA MET A 453 -13.51 0.56 3.90
C MET A 453 -13.59 2.06 3.59
N THR A 454 -12.81 2.60 2.65
CA THR A 454 -12.95 4.02 2.25
C THR A 454 -14.28 4.28 1.53
N ARG A 455 -14.82 3.29 0.81
CA ARG A 455 -16.17 3.35 0.21
C ARG A 455 -17.28 3.39 1.25
N GLN A 456 -17.19 2.58 2.32
CA GLN A 456 -18.18 2.54 3.39
C GLN A 456 -18.04 3.69 4.41
N PHE A 457 -16.83 4.23 4.59
CA PHE A 457 -16.52 5.30 5.55
C PHE A 457 -15.78 6.48 4.87
N PRO A 458 -16.46 7.27 4.02
CA PRO A 458 -15.83 8.24 3.12
C PRO A 458 -15.10 9.41 3.82
N SER A 459 -15.36 9.66 5.10
CA SER A 459 -14.69 10.69 5.91
C SER A 459 -13.67 10.14 6.90
N ALA A 460 -13.51 8.82 7.02
CA ALA A 460 -12.73 8.21 8.10
C ALA A 460 -11.23 8.02 7.80
N PHE A 461 -10.83 8.22 6.55
CA PHE A 461 -9.47 8.05 6.04
C PHE A 461 -8.97 9.36 5.40
N GLU A 462 -7.73 9.75 5.71
CA GLU A 462 -7.10 10.97 5.20
C GLU A 462 -6.62 10.82 3.76
N PHE A 463 -6.34 9.58 3.33
CA PHE A 463 -5.91 9.29 1.97
C PHE A 463 -7.09 8.96 1.04
N ASN A 464 -6.93 9.29 -0.23
CA ASN A 464 -7.94 9.07 -1.28
C ASN A 464 -7.67 7.81 -2.13
N GLU A 465 -8.53 7.54 -3.11
CA GLU A 465 -8.40 6.38 -4.01
C GLU A 465 -7.12 6.42 -4.87
N LEU A 466 -6.66 7.61 -5.29
CA LEU A 466 -5.44 7.73 -6.10
C LEU A 466 -4.23 7.21 -5.33
N PHE A 467 -4.10 7.53 -4.05
CA PHE A 467 -3.01 7.02 -3.20
C PHE A 467 -2.95 5.49 -3.19
N LEU A 468 -4.09 4.82 -3.04
CA LEU A 468 -4.16 3.35 -3.04
C LEU A 468 -3.77 2.75 -4.41
N ILE A 469 -4.17 3.40 -5.52
CA ILE A 469 -3.77 3.00 -6.87
C ILE A 469 -2.26 3.23 -7.07
N THR A 470 -1.71 4.37 -6.65
CA THR A 470 -0.28 4.70 -6.72
C THR A 470 0.57 3.71 -5.94
N VAL A 471 0.13 3.25 -4.77
CA VAL A 471 0.78 2.17 -4.00
C VAL A 471 0.84 0.87 -4.82
N LEU A 472 -0.24 0.49 -5.51
CA LEU A 472 -0.30 -0.72 -6.34
C LEU A 472 0.45 -0.60 -7.67
N ASP A 473 0.56 0.59 -8.26
CA ASP A 473 1.41 0.82 -9.42
C ASP A 473 2.89 0.75 -9.05
N HIS A 474 3.28 1.30 -7.90
CA HIS A 474 4.66 1.26 -7.44
C HIS A 474 5.09 -0.06 -6.80
N LEU A 475 4.14 -0.88 -6.31
CA LEU A 475 4.34 -2.31 -6.04
C LEU A 475 4.98 -3.03 -7.24
N TYR A 476 4.54 -2.72 -8.47
CA TYR A 476 5.07 -3.36 -9.66
C TYR A 476 6.23 -2.59 -10.30
N SER A 477 6.23 -1.25 -10.25
CA SER A 477 7.17 -0.42 -11.03
C SER A 477 8.66 -0.71 -10.80
N CYS A 478 9.03 -1.08 -9.57
CA CYS A 478 10.44 -1.13 -9.13
C CYS A 478 11.19 0.21 -9.32
N LEU A 479 10.47 1.35 -9.25
CA LEU A 479 11.04 2.70 -9.22
C LEU A 479 11.61 3.05 -7.84
N PHE A 480 10.89 2.65 -6.79
CA PHE A 480 11.25 2.86 -5.39
C PHE A 480 11.72 1.56 -4.74
N GLY A 481 12.50 1.67 -3.66
CA GLY A 481 12.95 0.50 -2.87
C GLY A 481 11.87 -0.10 -1.97
N THR A 482 10.81 0.66 -1.66
CA THR A 482 9.82 0.37 -0.62
C THR A 482 9.24 -1.05 -0.66
N PHE A 483 8.93 -1.59 -1.83
CA PHE A 483 8.34 -2.93 -1.96
C PHE A 483 9.33 -4.01 -2.43
N LEU A 484 10.64 -3.76 -2.42
CA LEU A 484 11.62 -4.76 -2.84
C LEU A 484 11.93 -5.79 -1.74
N TYR A 485 12.51 -6.93 -2.12
CA TYR A 485 12.99 -8.00 -1.22
C TYR A 485 11.89 -8.65 -0.36
N ASN A 486 12.27 -9.50 0.60
CA ASN A 486 11.35 -10.36 1.36
C ASN A 486 11.37 -10.16 2.89
N SER A 487 12.39 -9.48 3.45
CA SER A 487 12.49 -9.18 4.88
C SER A 487 13.27 -7.88 5.14
N GLU A 488 13.19 -7.36 6.38
CA GLU A 488 14.01 -6.24 6.84
C GLU A 488 15.52 -6.56 6.72
N GLN A 489 15.94 -7.74 7.16
CA GLN A 489 17.33 -8.21 7.05
C GLN A 489 17.83 -8.18 5.59
N GLU A 490 17.03 -8.65 4.64
CA GLU A 490 17.41 -8.64 3.22
C GLU A 490 17.61 -7.19 2.73
N ARG A 491 16.71 -6.27 3.10
CA ARG A 491 16.80 -4.84 2.74
C ARG A 491 18.02 -4.15 3.34
N VAL A 492 18.35 -4.45 4.59
CA VAL A 492 19.58 -3.98 5.24
C VAL A 492 20.81 -4.51 4.48
N SER A 493 20.86 -5.82 4.20
CA SER A 493 21.99 -6.46 3.51
C SER A 493 22.22 -5.96 2.08
N LYS A 494 21.17 -5.43 1.43
CA LYS A 494 21.22 -4.85 0.08
C LYS A 494 21.30 -3.32 0.09
N GLU A 495 21.45 -2.71 1.27
CA GLU A 495 21.59 -1.27 1.47
C GLU A 495 20.44 -0.46 0.82
N VAL A 496 19.22 -1.00 0.86
CA VAL A 496 18.04 -0.42 0.18
C VAL A 496 17.78 1.02 0.65
N TYR A 497 17.83 1.22 1.97
CA TYR A 497 17.57 2.49 2.64
C TYR A 497 18.55 3.62 2.26
N SER A 498 19.74 3.30 1.74
CA SER A 498 20.75 4.29 1.32
C SER A 498 20.98 4.35 -0.19
N LYS A 499 20.63 3.29 -0.94
CA LYS A 499 20.87 3.19 -2.40
C LYS A 499 19.62 3.36 -3.27
N THR A 500 18.44 3.49 -2.66
CA THR A 500 17.16 3.63 -3.37
C THR A 500 16.27 4.68 -2.70
N VAL A 501 15.36 5.28 -3.46
CA VAL A 501 14.37 6.23 -2.95
C VAL A 501 13.15 5.49 -2.38
N SER A 502 12.56 6.01 -1.30
CA SER A 502 11.28 5.52 -0.75
C SER A 502 10.09 6.08 -1.54
N LEU A 503 9.04 5.29 -1.73
CA LEU A 503 7.76 5.74 -2.28
C LEU A 503 7.17 6.90 -1.45
N TRP A 504 7.42 6.91 -0.14
CA TRP A 504 6.87 7.93 0.76
C TRP A 504 7.52 9.31 0.56
N SER A 505 8.76 9.36 0.06
CA SER A 505 9.39 10.63 -0.38
C SER A 505 8.59 11.28 -1.51
N TYR A 506 8.17 10.46 -2.50
CA TYR A 506 7.36 10.92 -3.62
C TYR A 506 5.95 11.31 -3.17
N VAL A 507 5.27 10.45 -2.41
CA VAL A 507 3.91 10.70 -1.92
C VAL A 507 3.84 11.97 -1.07
N ASN A 508 4.73 12.11 -0.09
CA ASN A 508 4.68 13.22 0.86
C ASN A 508 5.18 14.55 0.26
N SER A 509 5.79 14.54 -0.92
CA SER A 509 6.15 15.78 -1.66
C SER A 509 4.96 16.46 -2.35
N GLN A 510 3.81 15.80 -2.46
CA GLN A 510 2.61 16.28 -3.18
C GLN A 510 1.32 15.79 -2.50
N LEU A 511 1.21 16.05 -1.18
CA LEU A 511 0.10 15.62 -0.32
C LEU A 511 -1.28 15.93 -0.91
N GLU A 512 -1.44 17.08 -1.56
CA GLU A 512 -2.69 17.54 -2.19
C GLU A 512 -3.31 16.54 -3.19
N GLU A 513 -2.49 15.76 -3.91
CA GLU A 513 -2.97 14.74 -4.86
C GLU A 513 -3.58 13.52 -4.14
N PHE A 514 -3.14 13.28 -2.90
CA PHE A 514 -3.40 12.05 -2.14
C PHE A 514 -4.34 12.24 -0.96
N THR A 515 -4.57 13.48 -0.52
CA THR A 515 -5.46 13.80 0.59
C THR A 515 -6.94 13.72 0.18
N ASN A 516 -7.77 13.30 1.12
CA ASN A 516 -9.22 13.29 1.07
C ASN A 516 -9.78 14.57 1.72
N PRO A 517 -10.42 15.49 0.98
CA PRO A 517 -11.01 16.71 1.55
C PRO A 517 -12.10 16.44 2.60
N LEU A 518 -12.75 15.27 2.55
CA LEU A 518 -13.82 14.86 3.46
C LEU A 518 -13.30 14.27 4.78
N TYR A 519 -11.98 14.13 4.95
CA TYR A 519 -11.41 13.52 6.15
C TYR A 519 -11.75 14.29 7.42
N VAL A 520 -12.14 13.54 8.46
CA VAL A 520 -12.35 14.00 9.83
C VAL A 520 -11.68 13.00 10.77
N ASN A 521 -10.75 13.50 11.60
CA ASN A 521 -10.09 12.67 12.61
C ASN A 521 -11.02 12.42 13.81
N TYR A 522 -11.61 11.23 13.86
CA TYR A 522 -12.35 10.73 15.03
C TYR A 522 -11.44 9.78 15.83
N GLU A 523 -10.66 10.34 16.76
CA GLU A 523 -9.55 9.67 17.46
C GLU A 523 -9.94 8.39 18.23
N HIS A 524 -11.21 8.23 18.59
CA HIS A 524 -11.72 7.12 19.40
C HIS A 524 -12.82 6.30 18.70
N ASN A 525 -13.08 6.53 17.41
CA ASN A 525 -14.11 5.80 16.67
C ASN A 525 -13.54 4.51 16.06
N VAL A 526 -14.18 3.36 16.32
CA VAL A 526 -13.82 2.06 15.73
C VAL A 526 -14.70 1.78 14.51
N LEU A 527 -14.10 1.37 13.39
CA LEU A 527 -14.82 1.11 12.15
C LEU A 527 -15.19 -0.38 12.02
N TYR A 528 -16.48 -0.67 11.82
CA TYR A 528 -16.97 -2.02 11.54
C TYR A 528 -17.57 -2.10 10.13
N PRO A 529 -16.78 -2.38 9.07
CA PRO A 529 -17.31 -2.54 7.72
C PRO A 529 -18.25 -3.73 7.61
N VAL A 530 -19.28 -3.59 6.78
CA VAL A 530 -20.24 -4.65 6.50
C VAL A 530 -19.63 -5.64 5.50
N ALA A 531 -19.09 -6.74 6.02
CA ALA A 531 -18.50 -7.82 5.24
C ALA A 531 -19.56 -8.72 4.56
N SER A 532 -20.30 -8.15 3.59
CA SER A 532 -21.38 -8.82 2.85
C SER A 532 -21.27 -8.50 1.35
N LEU A 533 -21.49 -9.49 0.48
CA LEU A 533 -21.47 -9.31 -0.99
C LEU A 533 -22.47 -8.25 -1.50
N ARG A 534 -23.45 -7.84 -0.69
CA ARG A 534 -24.38 -6.73 -1.01
C ARG A 534 -23.79 -5.32 -0.77
N HIS A 535 -22.68 -5.23 -0.05
CA HIS A 535 -22.02 -3.98 0.36
C HIS A 535 -20.56 -3.89 -0.11
N LEU A 536 -20.08 -4.90 -0.82
CA LEU A 536 -18.75 -4.92 -1.44
C LEU A 536 -18.93 -4.64 -2.94
N GLU A 537 -18.13 -3.71 -3.45
CA GLU A 537 -18.13 -3.31 -4.85
C GLU A 537 -16.92 -3.94 -5.56
N LEU A 538 -17.01 -4.23 -6.87
CA LEU A 538 -15.78 -4.48 -7.63
C LEU A 538 -15.05 -3.15 -7.81
N TRP A 539 -13.75 -3.10 -7.51
CA TRP A 539 -12.95 -1.88 -7.65
C TRP A 539 -12.67 -1.54 -9.13
N VAL A 540 -13.66 -0.95 -9.80
CA VAL A 540 -13.63 -0.61 -11.24
C VAL A 540 -12.44 0.31 -11.57
N SER A 541 -12.17 1.32 -10.74
CA SER A 541 -11.08 2.29 -10.89
C SER A 541 -9.68 1.67 -10.87
N TYR A 542 -9.52 0.44 -10.39
CA TYR A 542 -8.26 -0.31 -10.45
C TYR A 542 -8.31 -1.46 -11.46
N TYR A 543 -9.31 -2.36 -11.34
CA TYR A 543 -9.37 -3.59 -12.14
C TYR A 543 -9.79 -3.39 -13.59
N VAL A 544 -10.61 -2.38 -13.88
CA VAL A 544 -11.17 -2.14 -15.22
C VAL A 544 -10.57 -0.87 -15.86
N ARG A 545 -9.61 -0.23 -15.17
CA ARG A 545 -9.08 1.10 -15.49
C ARG A 545 -8.43 1.27 -16.86
N TRP A 546 -8.21 0.20 -17.61
CA TRP A 546 -7.64 0.29 -18.97
C TRP A 546 -8.69 0.49 -20.06
N ASN A 547 -9.97 0.22 -19.79
CA ASN A 547 -11.06 0.44 -20.73
C ASN A 547 -11.50 1.92 -20.71
N PRO A 548 -11.31 2.70 -21.79
CA PRO A 548 -11.66 4.12 -21.81
C PRO A 548 -13.15 4.40 -21.59
N ARG A 549 -14.04 3.44 -21.87
CA ARG A 549 -15.50 3.57 -21.67
C ARG A 549 -15.93 3.39 -20.21
N MET A 550 -15.07 2.81 -19.37
CA MET A 550 -15.31 2.57 -17.94
C MET A 550 -14.62 3.60 -17.05
N ARG A 551 -13.84 4.51 -17.63
CA ARG A 551 -13.21 5.63 -16.90
C ARG A 551 -14.23 6.75 -16.71
N PRO A 552 -14.25 7.42 -15.54
CA PRO A 552 -14.83 8.75 -15.40
C PRO A 552 -14.26 9.71 -16.45
N GLN A 553 -15.08 10.61 -17.00
CA GLN A 553 -14.63 11.61 -17.97
C GLN A 553 -13.64 12.61 -17.35
N VAL A 554 -13.83 12.95 -16.07
CA VAL A 554 -12.93 13.74 -15.25
C VAL A 554 -12.32 12.82 -14.18
N PRO A 555 -10.99 12.77 -14.01
CA PRO A 555 -10.36 12.00 -12.94
C PRO A 555 -10.78 12.49 -11.55
N VAL A 556 -11.32 11.59 -10.72
CA VAL A 556 -11.91 11.92 -9.40
C VAL A 556 -10.94 12.71 -8.50
N HIS A 557 -9.64 12.40 -8.54
CA HIS A 557 -8.62 13.10 -7.73
C HIS A 557 -8.51 14.60 -8.07
N GLN A 558 -8.75 15.01 -9.32
CA GLN A 558 -8.72 16.43 -9.69
C GLN A 558 -9.84 17.19 -8.97
N SER A 559 -11.06 16.64 -8.96
CA SER A 559 -12.17 17.20 -8.18
C SER A 559 -11.93 17.17 -6.68
N LEU A 560 -11.24 16.14 -6.15
CA LEU A 560 -10.85 16.12 -4.73
C LEU A 560 -9.81 17.22 -4.40
N LYS A 561 -8.87 17.49 -5.31
CA LYS A 561 -7.89 18.57 -5.18
C LYS A 561 -8.54 19.95 -5.22
N GLU A 562 -9.46 20.18 -6.15
CA GLU A 562 -10.28 21.39 -6.21
C GLU A 562 -11.07 21.61 -4.90
N LEU A 563 -11.66 20.54 -4.35
CA LEU A 563 -12.34 20.58 -3.06
C LEU A 563 -11.39 20.86 -1.87
N LEU A 564 -10.13 20.44 -1.91
CA LEU A 564 -9.12 20.81 -0.89
C LEU A 564 -8.81 22.30 -0.92
N VAL A 565 -8.63 22.89 -2.11
CA VAL A 565 -8.42 24.33 -2.29
C VAL A 565 -9.62 25.11 -1.75
N LEU A 566 -10.84 24.74 -2.17
CA LEU A 566 -12.07 25.38 -1.72
C LEU A 566 -12.27 25.25 -0.19
N LYS A 567 -11.93 24.10 0.40
CA LYS A 567 -11.97 23.89 1.87
C LYS A 567 -11.00 24.85 2.58
N SER A 568 -9.80 25.05 2.04
CA SER A 568 -8.80 25.99 2.59
C SER A 568 -9.29 27.45 2.54
N GLU A 569 -9.87 27.87 1.41
CA GLU A 569 -10.44 29.21 1.23
C GLU A 569 -11.61 29.49 2.19
N LEU A 570 -12.55 28.53 2.29
CA LEU A 570 -13.68 28.64 3.21
C LEU A 570 -13.22 28.67 4.67
N GLN A 571 -12.22 27.87 5.06
CA GLN A 571 -11.67 27.87 6.41
C GLN A 571 -11.05 29.23 6.76
N LYS A 572 -10.23 29.81 5.88
CA LYS A 572 -9.66 31.16 6.06
C LYS A 572 -10.75 32.21 6.28
N ARG A 573 -11.81 32.19 5.47
CA ARG A 573 -12.94 33.12 5.58
C ARG A 573 -13.74 32.94 6.88
N VAL A 574 -13.87 31.71 7.38
CA VAL A 574 -14.47 31.43 8.70
C VAL A 574 -13.60 32.03 9.82
N ASP A 575 -12.28 31.92 9.72
CA ASP A 575 -11.36 32.41 10.76
C ASP A 575 -11.11 33.94 10.67
N GLU A 576 -11.36 34.56 9.52
CA GLU A 576 -11.57 36.02 9.39
C GLU A 576 -12.85 36.46 10.11
N LEU A 577 -14.00 35.90 9.76
CA LEU A 577 -15.29 36.27 10.36
C LEU A 577 -15.33 36.06 11.88
N LYS A 578 -14.65 35.04 12.41
CA LYS A 578 -14.49 34.84 13.86
C LYS A 578 -13.67 35.96 14.52
N ARG A 579 -12.62 36.46 13.86
CA ARG A 579 -11.81 37.58 14.37
C ARG A 579 -12.61 38.88 14.35
N ASP A 580 -13.39 39.12 13.30
CA ASP A 580 -14.26 40.31 13.19
C ASP A 580 -15.41 40.28 14.22
N ALA A 581 -15.98 39.12 14.50
CA ALA A 581 -16.96 38.96 15.57
C ALA A 581 -16.34 39.21 16.96
N ALA A 582 -15.12 38.70 17.21
CA ALA A 582 -14.42 38.89 18.48
C ALA A 582 -14.01 40.36 18.72
N SER A 583 -13.57 41.09 17.68
CA SER A 583 -13.25 42.51 17.77
C SER A 583 -14.50 43.39 17.92
N SER A 584 -15.61 43.00 17.31
CA SER A 584 -16.91 43.67 17.50
C SER A 584 -17.43 43.55 18.94
N HIS A 585 -17.22 42.40 19.58
CA HIS A 585 -17.62 42.19 20.99
C HIS A 585 -16.77 42.95 22.01
N SER A 586 -15.48 43.20 21.75
CA SER A 586 -14.64 44.00 22.66
C SER A 586 -14.91 45.51 22.56
N LEU A 587 -15.45 45.97 21.43
CA LEU A 587 -15.93 47.34 21.24
C LEU A 587 -17.28 47.59 21.92
N SER A 588 -18.16 46.58 22.05
CA SER A 588 -19.43 46.75 22.77
C SER A 588 -19.24 46.79 24.29
N SER A 589 -18.40 45.91 24.85
CA SER A 589 -18.15 45.86 26.31
C SER A 589 -17.39 47.07 26.87
N SER A 590 -16.77 47.88 26.02
CA SER A 590 -16.13 49.15 26.41
C SER A 590 -17.09 50.36 26.37
N SER A 591 -18.35 50.16 25.95
CA SER A 591 -19.35 51.25 25.82
C SER A 591 -20.39 51.32 26.96
N GLU A 592 -20.45 50.36 27.88
CA GLU A 592 -21.43 50.32 28.97
C GLU A 592 -21.00 51.08 30.25
N HIS A 593 -19.94 51.89 30.20
CA HIS A 593 -19.37 52.56 31.39
C HIS A 593 -19.36 54.11 31.37
N GLU A 594 -20.36 54.75 30.75
CA GLU A 594 -20.61 56.20 30.91
C GLU A 594 -22.06 56.57 31.29
N GLY A 595 -22.25 57.08 32.53
CA GLY A 595 -23.42 57.87 32.99
C GLY A 595 -24.64 57.06 33.48
N MET A 596 -25.16 57.20 34.70
CA MET A 596 -25.37 58.42 35.51
C MET A 596 -25.42 58.13 37.03
N PRO A 597 -25.24 59.15 37.91
CA PRO A 597 -25.29 58.99 39.36
C PRO A 597 -26.72 58.96 39.93
N MET A 598 -26.86 58.35 41.13
CA MET A 598 -28.11 58.24 41.88
C MET A 598 -28.79 59.60 42.15
N GLN A 599 -30.12 59.62 42.01
CA GLN A 599 -30.99 60.54 42.77
C GLN A 599 -31.79 59.77 43.83
N THR A 600 -32.04 60.44 44.95
CA THR A 600 -32.51 59.88 46.22
C THR A 600 -34.01 60.16 46.44
N THR A 601 -34.60 59.53 47.47
CA THR A 601 -35.91 59.82 48.10
C THR A 601 -37.18 59.50 47.29
N VAL A 602 -38.27 58.98 47.87
CA VAL A 602 -38.61 58.67 49.29
C VAL A 602 -38.99 57.20 49.43
#